data_AF-A0A8K1VTG0-F1
#
_entry.id   AF-A0A8K1VTG0-F1
#
_cell.length_a   1.000
_cell.length_b   1.000
_cell.length_c   1.000
_cell.angle_alpha   90.00
_cell.angle_beta   90.00
_cell.angle_gamma   90.00
#
_symmetry.space_group_name_H-M   'P 1'
#
loop_
_entity.id
_entity.type
_entity.pdbx_description
1 polymer ?
#
loop_
_entity_poly.entity_id
_entity_poly.type
_entity_poly.pdbx_seq_one_letter_code
_entity_poly.pdbx_strand_id
1 'polypeptide(L)'
;RPWYKGWEKENKSGKATGKTLLEAIDAIEPPKRPTDKPLRLPLQDVYKIGGIGTVPVGRIETGIIKPGMVVTFAPSGVTTEVKSVEMHHEQLTEGVPGDNVGFNVKNVSVKEIRRGNVCGDSKNDPPMGAANFTAQVIVLNHPGQVGAGYAPVLDCHTAHIACKFSEILEKIDRRTGKSVENNPKFIKSGDAPIVKMIPSKPMCVEAFTNYPPLGRFAVRDMRQTV
;
A
#
# COMPACT_ATOMS: atom_id res chain seq x y z
N ARG A 1 7.33 43.34 18.00
CA ARG A 1 8.72 42.86 18.23
C ARG A 1 9.15 42.08 16.97
N PRO A 2 10.13 42.52 16.17
CA PRO A 2 10.59 41.76 15.00
C PRO A 2 11.59 40.67 15.42
N TRP A 3 11.15 39.77 16.31
CA TRP A 3 12.01 38.72 16.86
C TRP A 3 12.09 37.50 15.94
N TYR A 4 11.06 37.26 15.14
CA TYR A 4 11.04 36.15 14.20
C TYR A 4 11.82 36.52 12.94
N LYS A 5 12.92 35.79 12.70
CA LYS A 5 13.84 36.02 11.58
C LYS A 5 13.58 35.10 10.38
N GLY A 6 12.64 34.17 10.51
CA GLY A 6 12.42 33.09 9.55
C GLY A 6 12.71 31.72 10.15
N TRP A 7 12.43 30.68 9.37
CA TRP A 7 12.80 29.30 9.61
C TRP A 7 13.99 28.93 8.72
N GLU A 8 14.70 27.88 9.13
CA GLU A 8 15.81 27.28 8.41
C GLU A 8 15.71 25.76 8.51
N LYS A 9 16.08 25.06 7.44
CA LYS A 9 16.22 23.60 7.42
C LYS A 9 17.40 23.18 6.55
N GLU A 10 18.03 22.07 6.92
CA GLU A 10 19.03 21.38 6.09
C GLU A 10 18.40 20.10 5.51
N ASN A 11 18.59 19.89 4.21
CA ASN A 11 18.17 18.70 3.48
C ASN A 11 19.32 18.17 2.60
N LYS A 12 19.07 17.08 1.87
CA LYS A 12 20.10 16.49 1.00
C LYS A 12 20.50 17.42 -0.15
N SER A 13 19.62 18.32 -0.55
CA SER A 13 19.84 19.31 -1.61
C SER A 13 20.47 20.63 -1.10
N GLY A 14 20.69 20.76 0.22
CA GLY A 14 21.31 21.93 0.84
C GLY A 14 20.47 22.59 1.94
N LYS A 15 20.70 23.89 2.14
CA LYS A 15 20.02 24.69 3.16
C LYS A 15 18.86 25.46 2.54
N ALA A 16 17.67 25.37 3.14
CA ALA A 16 16.50 26.14 2.76
C ALA A 16 16.03 27.03 3.90
N THR A 17 15.56 28.23 3.57
CA THR A 17 15.11 29.24 4.53
C THR A 17 13.84 29.92 4.03
N GLY A 18 13.00 30.40 4.94
CA GLY A 18 11.82 31.18 4.59
C GLY A 18 11.21 31.86 5.81
N LYS A 19 10.08 32.56 5.64
CA LYS A 19 9.36 33.26 6.71
C LYS A 19 7.92 32.80 6.84
N THR A 20 7.36 32.20 5.80
CA THR A 20 5.98 31.80 5.73
C THR A 20 5.83 30.29 5.75
N LEU A 21 4.63 29.84 6.09
CA LEU A 21 4.25 28.45 5.98
C LEU A 21 4.25 27.98 4.52
N LEU A 22 3.88 28.85 3.58
CA LEU A 22 3.86 28.51 2.15
C LEU A 22 5.28 28.21 1.65
N GLU A 23 6.26 29.07 1.95
CA GLU A 23 7.66 28.81 1.62
C GLU A 23 8.18 27.51 2.27
N ALA A 24 7.69 27.17 3.47
CA ALA A 24 8.09 25.92 4.13
C ALA A 24 7.56 24.68 3.39
N ILE A 25 6.33 24.76 2.86
CA ILE A 25 5.71 23.73 2.03
C ILE A 25 6.42 23.62 0.67
N ASP A 26 6.66 24.74 0.01
CA ASP A 26 7.35 24.79 -1.29
C ASP A 26 8.79 24.25 -1.21
N ALA A 27 9.42 24.39 -0.05
CA ALA A 27 10.76 23.86 0.19
C ALA A 27 10.78 22.33 0.39
N ILE A 28 9.64 21.63 0.48
CA ILE A 28 9.61 20.17 0.61
C ILE A 28 10.21 19.54 -0.66
N GLU A 29 11.26 18.74 -0.50
CA GLU A 29 11.84 18.01 -1.63
C GLU A 29 10.81 16.99 -2.16
N PRO A 30 10.46 17.04 -3.45
CA PRO A 30 9.56 16.06 -4.03
C PRO A 30 10.13 14.64 -3.89
N PRO A 31 9.33 13.64 -3.47
CA PRO A 31 9.79 12.26 -3.39
C PRO A 31 10.11 11.72 -4.80
N LYS A 32 11.16 10.90 -4.90
CA LYS A 32 11.48 10.21 -6.16
C LYS A 32 10.34 9.24 -6.52
N ARG A 33 9.72 9.44 -7.68
CA ARG A 33 8.69 8.53 -8.21
C ARG A 33 9.34 7.19 -8.64
N PRO A 34 8.81 6.04 -8.19
CA PRO A 34 9.40 4.72 -8.48
C PRO A 34 9.00 4.19 -9.88
N THR A 35 9.38 4.91 -10.94
CA THR A 35 9.09 4.55 -12.35
C THR A 35 9.80 3.28 -12.80
N ASP A 36 11.00 3.04 -12.29
CA ASP A 36 11.86 1.92 -12.70
C ASP A 36 11.48 0.59 -12.03
N LYS A 37 10.57 0.63 -11.05
CA LYS A 37 10.06 -0.56 -10.37
C LYS A 37 8.96 -1.23 -11.20
N PRO A 38 8.70 -2.53 -11.02
CA PRO A 38 7.55 -3.18 -11.63
C PRO A 38 6.21 -2.52 -11.25
N LEU A 39 5.21 -2.68 -12.13
CA LEU A 39 3.90 -2.06 -11.95
C LEU A 39 3.19 -2.63 -10.71
N ARG A 40 2.74 -1.74 -9.82
CA ARG A 40 1.76 -2.04 -8.76
C ARG A 40 0.71 -0.94 -8.73
N LEU A 41 -0.52 -1.32 -9.02
CA LEU A 41 -1.68 -0.43 -9.07
C LEU A 41 -2.83 -1.06 -8.27
N PRO A 42 -2.95 -0.76 -6.96
CA PRO A 42 -4.08 -1.19 -6.14
C PRO A 42 -5.39 -0.57 -6.61
N LEU A 43 -6.41 -1.41 -6.83
CA LEU A 43 -7.71 -0.97 -7.31
C LEU A 43 -8.51 -0.30 -6.20
N GLN A 44 -8.99 0.91 -6.45
CA GLN A 44 -9.90 1.64 -5.59
C GLN A 44 -11.35 1.25 -5.88
N ASP A 45 -11.71 1.19 -7.17
CA ASP A 45 -13.05 0.87 -7.65
C ASP A 45 -12.99 0.18 -9.02
N VAL A 46 -14.08 -0.49 -9.40
CA VAL A 46 -14.23 -1.16 -10.70
C VAL A 46 -15.61 -0.85 -11.26
N TYR A 47 -15.65 -0.22 -12.44
CA TYR A 47 -16.88 0.19 -13.10
C TYR A 47 -17.18 -0.65 -14.34
N LYS A 48 -18.46 -0.79 -14.66
CA LYS A 48 -18.95 -1.29 -15.95
C LYS A 48 -19.52 -0.12 -16.73
N ILE A 49 -18.84 0.31 -17.77
CA ILE A 49 -19.25 1.44 -18.62
C ILE A 49 -19.85 0.88 -19.92
N GLY A 50 -21.06 1.30 -20.27
CA GLY A 50 -21.73 0.88 -21.51
C GLY A 50 -20.89 1.26 -22.74
N GLY A 51 -20.72 0.32 -23.68
CA GLY A 51 -19.91 0.52 -24.89
C GLY A 51 -18.39 0.43 -24.70
N ILE A 52 -17.87 0.64 -23.48
CA ILE A 52 -16.44 0.59 -23.15
C ILE A 52 -16.07 -0.76 -22.50
N GLY A 53 -16.89 -1.26 -21.59
CA GLY A 53 -16.65 -2.51 -20.86
C GLY A 53 -16.21 -2.26 -19.42
N THR A 54 -15.23 -3.03 -18.94
CA THR A 54 -14.76 -2.98 -17.55
C THR A 54 -13.64 -1.96 -17.41
N VAL A 55 -13.79 -1.03 -16.46
CA VAL A 55 -12.83 0.04 -16.18
C VAL A 55 -12.48 0.04 -14.70
N PRO A 56 -11.35 -0.56 -14.31
CA PRO A 56 -10.79 -0.40 -12.99
C PRO A 56 -10.18 0.99 -12.81
N VAL A 57 -10.25 1.51 -11.59
CA VAL A 57 -9.68 2.79 -11.20
C VAL A 57 -8.76 2.59 -10.00
N GLY A 58 -7.61 3.23 -10.01
CA GLY A 58 -6.69 3.19 -8.88
C GLY A 58 -5.51 4.13 -9.04
N ARG A 59 -4.68 4.17 -8.00
CA ARG A 59 -3.43 4.94 -8.00
C ARG A 59 -2.29 4.03 -8.43
N ILE A 60 -1.44 4.52 -9.33
CA ILE A 60 -0.19 3.85 -9.67
C ILE A 60 0.79 4.07 -8.52
N GLU A 61 1.18 3.02 -7.82
CA GLU A 61 2.11 3.13 -6.68
C GLU A 61 3.56 2.95 -7.14
N THR A 62 3.79 2.03 -8.07
CA THR A 62 5.10 1.79 -8.70
C THR A 62 4.95 1.44 -10.17
N GLY A 63 6.01 1.66 -10.95
CA GLY A 63 6.06 1.35 -12.37
C GLY A 63 5.19 2.25 -13.24
N ILE A 64 5.02 1.83 -14.48
CA ILE A 64 4.30 2.58 -15.52
C ILE A 64 3.22 1.66 -16.10
N ILE A 65 2.04 2.23 -16.40
CA ILE A 65 0.99 1.54 -17.14
C ILE A 65 0.80 2.20 -18.50
N LYS A 66 0.67 1.41 -19.57
CA LYS A 66 0.46 1.88 -20.93
C LYS A 66 -0.65 1.09 -21.61
N PRO A 67 -1.38 1.70 -22.55
CA PRO A 67 -2.17 0.95 -23.52
C PRO A 67 -1.31 -0.14 -24.21
N GLY A 68 -1.89 -1.32 -24.40
CA GLY A 68 -1.23 -2.50 -24.99
C GLY A 68 -0.46 -3.38 -23.98
N MET A 69 -0.28 -2.94 -22.73
CA MET A 69 0.34 -3.80 -21.71
C MET A 69 -0.58 -4.97 -21.35
N VAL A 70 0.02 -6.14 -21.14
CA VAL A 70 -0.66 -7.30 -20.56
C VAL A 70 -0.45 -7.25 -19.06
N VAL A 71 -1.55 -7.16 -18.31
CA VAL A 71 -1.55 -6.99 -16.86
C VAL A 71 -2.24 -8.15 -16.17
N THR A 72 -1.76 -8.49 -14.98
CA THR A 72 -2.32 -9.51 -14.09
C THR A 72 -2.90 -8.86 -12.85
N PHE A 73 -4.09 -9.31 -12.43
CA PHE A 73 -4.76 -8.88 -11.22
C PHE A 73 -4.57 -9.91 -10.10
N ALA A 74 -3.90 -9.51 -9.03
CA ALA A 74 -3.79 -10.30 -7.82
C ALA A 74 -4.90 -9.94 -6.83
N PRO A 75 -5.43 -10.90 -6.06
CA PRO A 75 -5.02 -12.30 -6.00
C PRO A 75 -5.82 -13.21 -6.96
N SER A 76 -6.66 -12.68 -7.85
CA SER A 76 -7.52 -13.50 -8.73
C SER A 76 -6.75 -14.23 -9.84
N GLY A 77 -5.55 -13.75 -10.21
CA GLY A 77 -4.71 -14.32 -11.27
C GLY A 77 -5.21 -13.99 -12.68
N VAL A 78 -6.27 -13.20 -12.82
CA VAL A 78 -6.84 -12.82 -14.12
C VAL A 78 -5.83 -11.97 -14.88
N THR A 79 -5.59 -12.32 -16.14
CA THR A 79 -4.64 -11.63 -17.01
C THR A 79 -5.34 -11.12 -18.26
N THR A 80 -5.06 -9.88 -18.63
CA THR A 80 -5.72 -9.21 -19.78
C THR A 80 -4.87 -8.08 -20.33
N GLU A 81 -5.24 -7.58 -21.50
CA GLU A 81 -4.60 -6.44 -22.15
C GLU A 81 -5.31 -5.13 -21.79
N VAL A 82 -4.53 -4.10 -21.43
CA VAL A 82 -5.00 -2.73 -21.22
C VAL A 82 -5.25 -2.08 -22.58
N LYS A 83 -6.45 -1.52 -22.82
CA LYS A 83 -6.78 -0.89 -24.11
C LYS A 83 -6.58 0.61 -24.12
N SER A 84 -6.92 1.28 -23.04
CA SER A 84 -6.72 2.72 -22.86
C SER A 84 -6.42 2.99 -21.39
N VAL A 85 -5.75 4.11 -21.13
CA VAL A 85 -5.51 4.66 -19.81
C VAL A 85 -5.97 6.11 -19.85
N GLU A 86 -6.75 6.52 -18.85
CA GLU A 86 -7.37 7.85 -18.79
C GLU A 86 -7.20 8.46 -17.41
N MET A 87 -7.00 9.77 -17.36
CA MET A 87 -6.98 10.56 -16.13
C MET A 87 -7.73 11.87 -16.39
N HIS A 88 -8.68 12.23 -15.52
CA HIS A 88 -9.50 13.45 -15.67
C HIS A 88 -10.18 13.60 -17.05
N HIS A 89 -10.65 12.49 -17.64
CA HIS A 89 -11.28 12.43 -18.97
C HIS A 89 -10.35 12.71 -20.16
N GLU A 90 -9.03 12.69 -19.95
CA GLU A 90 -8.04 12.75 -21.01
C GLU A 90 -7.32 11.41 -21.15
N GLN A 91 -7.09 10.98 -22.40
CA GLN A 91 -6.31 9.78 -22.68
C GLN A 91 -4.83 10.01 -22.46
N LEU A 92 -4.20 9.07 -21.78
CA LEU A 92 -2.77 9.07 -21.51
C LEU A 92 -2.05 8.07 -22.42
N THR A 93 -0.87 8.47 -22.90
CA THR A 93 0.07 7.56 -23.57
C THR A 93 0.72 6.61 -22.57
N GLU A 94 0.93 7.08 -21.34
CA GLU A 94 1.38 6.31 -20.18
C GLU A 94 0.89 6.95 -18.88
N GLY A 95 0.60 6.14 -17.87
CA GLY A 95 0.38 6.58 -16.50
C GLY A 95 1.61 6.28 -15.65
N VAL A 96 1.99 7.21 -14.77
CA VAL A 96 3.20 7.13 -13.94
C VAL A 96 2.86 7.08 -12.45
N PRO A 97 3.81 6.70 -11.56
CA PRO A 97 3.53 6.59 -10.13
C PRO A 97 3.01 7.89 -9.55
N GLY A 98 1.89 7.83 -8.82
CA GLY A 98 1.18 8.94 -8.21
C GLY A 98 -0.10 9.36 -8.94
N ASP A 99 -0.25 8.98 -10.22
CA ASP A 99 -1.46 9.27 -11.00
C ASP A 99 -2.63 8.40 -10.52
N ASN A 100 -3.83 8.98 -10.53
CA ASN A 100 -5.07 8.22 -10.30
C ASN A 100 -5.73 8.05 -11.67
N VAL A 101 -5.67 6.82 -12.19
CA VAL A 101 -6.08 6.52 -13.56
C VAL A 101 -7.26 5.55 -13.57
N GLY A 102 -8.14 5.72 -14.55
CA GLY A 102 -9.03 4.67 -15.02
C GLY A 102 -8.42 4.00 -16.24
N PHE A 103 -8.53 2.68 -16.37
CA PHE A 103 -7.99 1.99 -17.54
C PHE A 103 -8.96 0.94 -18.06
N ASN A 104 -9.11 0.84 -19.38
CA ASN A 104 -10.01 -0.14 -19.97
C ASN A 104 -9.32 -1.50 -20.12
N VAL A 105 -10.01 -2.58 -19.77
CA VAL A 105 -9.54 -3.95 -19.97
C VAL A 105 -10.56 -4.80 -20.73
N LYS A 106 -10.08 -5.70 -21.58
CA LYS A 106 -10.95 -6.62 -22.34
C LYS A 106 -11.22 -7.91 -21.56
N ASN A 107 -12.36 -8.54 -21.85
CA ASN A 107 -12.67 -9.92 -21.44
C ASN A 107 -12.57 -10.20 -19.94
N VAL A 108 -12.65 -9.15 -19.10
CA VAL A 108 -12.71 -9.28 -17.64
C VAL A 108 -14.03 -8.70 -17.18
N SER A 109 -14.80 -9.49 -16.43
CA SER A 109 -16.03 -9.05 -15.78
C SER A 109 -15.72 -8.26 -14.51
N VAL A 110 -16.55 -7.26 -14.21
CA VAL A 110 -16.51 -6.54 -12.91
C VAL A 110 -16.70 -7.43 -11.68
N LYS A 111 -17.11 -8.69 -11.86
CA LYS A 111 -17.23 -9.68 -10.78
C LYS A 111 -15.91 -10.40 -10.47
N GLU A 112 -14.96 -10.39 -11.40
CA GLU A 112 -13.69 -11.14 -11.29
C GLU A 112 -12.58 -10.33 -10.61
N ILE A 113 -12.74 -9.01 -10.61
CA ILE A 113 -11.82 -8.06 -9.97
C ILE A 113 -12.62 -7.09 -9.10
N ARG A 114 -12.00 -6.60 -8.02
CA ARG A 114 -12.65 -5.71 -7.05
C ARG A 114 -11.64 -4.79 -6.37
N ARG A 115 -12.16 -3.82 -5.62
CA ARG A 115 -11.36 -3.02 -4.67
C ARG A 115 -10.47 -3.90 -3.79
N GLY A 116 -9.22 -3.49 -3.61
CA GLY A 116 -8.20 -4.23 -2.87
C GLY A 116 -7.45 -5.29 -3.69
N ASN A 117 -7.84 -5.54 -4.95
CA ASN A 117 -6.98 -6.26 -5.89
C ASN A 117 -5.84 -5.36 -6.36
N VAL A 118 -4.74 -5.97 -6.78
CA VAL A 118 -3.55 -5.26 -7.24
C VAL A 118 -3.29 -5.64 -8.68
N CYS A 119 -3.27 -4.64 -9.56
CA CYS A 119 -2.87 -4.80 -10.96
C CYS A 119 -1.36 -4.63 -11.08
N GLY A 120 -0.71 -5.45 -11.92
CA GLY A 120 0.70 -5.31 -12.27
C GLY A 120 1.01 -5.91 -13.64
N ASP A 121 2.20 -5.65 -14.16
CA ASP A 121 2.64 -6.15 -15.46
C ASP A 121 2.84 -7.67 -15.40
N SER A 122 2.16 -8.40 -16.30
CA SER A 122 2.24 -9.86 -16.37
C SER A 122 3.65 -10.37 -16.70
N LYS A 123 4.49 -9.52 -17.31
CA LYS A 123 5.82 -9.90 -17.82
C LYS A 123 6.96 -9.44 -16.92
N ASN A 124 6.68 -8.64 -15.90
CA ASN A 124 7.70 -8.07 -15.03
C ASN A 124 7.23 -8.12 -13.58
N ASP A 125 7.63 -9.17 -12.86
CA ASP A 125 7.27 -9.43 -11.46
C ASP A 125 5.75 -9.25 -11.19
N PRO A 126 4.88 -10.11 -11.77
CA PRO A 126 3.44 -9.98 -11.61
C PRO A 126 3.02 -10.13 -10.13
N PRO A 127 2.06 -9.32 -9.64
CA PRO A 127 1.61 -9.42 -8.27
C PRO A 127 0.95 -10.78 -8.00
N MET A 128 1.07 -11.28 -6.76
CA MET A 128 0.53 -12.56 -6.35
C MET A 128 -0.28 -12.45 -5.05
N GLY A 129 -1.14 -13.45 -4.81
CA GLY A 129 -1.81 -13.59 -3.52
C GLY A 129 -0.86 -14.10 -2.44
N ALA A 130 -0.94 -13.53 -1.24
CA ALA A 130 -0.18 -13.98 -0.08
C ALA A 130 -1.00 -15.02 0.70
N ALA A 131 -0.46 -16.25 0.81
CA ALA A 131 -1.05 -17.28 1.68
C ALA A 131 -0.87 -16.93 3.17
N ASN A 132 0.28 -16.36 3.50
CA ASN A 132 0.61 -15.76 4.79
C ASN A 132 1.73 -14.74 4.59
N PHE A 133 1.95 -13.88 5.58
CA PHE A 133 3.07 -12.95 5.57
C PHE A 133 3.53 -12.66 7.00
N THR A 134 4.81 -12.33 7.15
CA THR A 134 5.39 -11.92 8.42
C THR A 134 5.57 -10.41 8.43
N ALA A 135 5.15 -9.75 9.51
CA ALA A 135 5.23 -8.30 9.63
C ALA A 135 5.68 -7.87 11.02
N GLN A 136 6.47 -6.80 11.06
CA GLN A 136 6.69 -6.03 12.27
C GLN A 136 5.47 -5.17 12.56
N VAL A 137 4.87 -5.36 13.72
CA VAL A 137 3.72 -4.58 14.21
C VAL A 137 4.20 -3.70 15.36
N ILE A 138 3.56 -2.55 15.54
CA ILE A 138 3.73 -1.71 16.74
C ILE A 138 2.34 -1.61 17.35
N VAL A 139 2.17 -2.15 18.55
CA VAL A 139 0.90 -2.08 19.27
C VAL A 139 0.75 -0.66 19.82
N LEU A 140 -0.33 0.03 19.42
CA LEU A 140 -0.65 1.38 19.86
C LEU A 140 -1.43 1.31 21.17
N ASN A 141 -2.61 1.92 21.23
CA ASN A 141 -3.47 1.93 22.40
C ASN A 141 -4.51 0.82 22.27
N HIS A 142 -4.19 -0.36 22.80
CA HIS A 142 -5.12 -1.48 22.92
C HIS A 142 -5.50 -1.70 24.40
N PRO A 143 -6.79 -1.86 24.75
CA PRO A 143 -7.25 -1.96 26.14
C PRO A 143 -6.89 -3.29 26.82
N GLY A 144 -6.55 -4.32 26.04
CA GLY A 144 -6.25 -5.65 26.54
C GLY A 144 -4.93 -6.20 26.02
N GLN A 145 -4.73 -7.50 26.24
CA GLN A 145 -3.62 -8.26 25.68
C GLN A 145 -4.05 -8.91 24.35
N VAL A 146 -3.12 -8.96 23.40
CA VAL A 146 -3.31 -9.63 22.11
C VAL A 146 -2.48 -10.92 22.12
N GLY A 147 -3.07 -12.03 21.72
CA GLY A 147 -2.40 -13.34 21.64
C GLY A 147 -2.55 -13.98 20.26
N ALA A 148 -1.91 -15.13 20.08
CA ALA A 148 -2.11 -15.95 18.89
C ALA A 148 -3.60 -16.29 18.72
N GLY A 149 -4.09 -16.20 17.50
CA GLY A 149 -5.50 -16.37 17.15
C GLY A 149 -6.30 -15.07 17.04
N TYR A 150 -5.78 -13.94 17.50
CA TYR A 150 -6.39 -12.63 17.29
C TYR A 150 -6.58 -12.34 15.80
N ALA A 151 -7.77 -11.92 15.38
CA ALA A 151 -8.13 -11.78 13.96
C ALA A 151 -8.79 -10.43 13.64
N PRO A 152 -8.06 -9.30 13.80
CA PRO A 152 -8.55 -7.97 13.50
C PRO A 152 -8.63 -7.72 11.99
N VAL A 153 -9.20 -6.59 11.60
CA VAL A 153 -9.19 -6.14 10.21
C VAL A 153 -7.91 -5.38 9.90
N LEU A 154 -7.26 -5.72 8.79
CA LEU A 154 -6.13 -4.98 8.24
C LEU A 154 -6.59 -4.13 7.07
N ASP A 155 -6.27 -2.84 7.16
CA ASP A 155 -6.28 -1.91 6.03
C ASP A 155 -4.87 -1.83 5.46
N CYS A 156 -4.66 -2.41 4.28
CA CYS A 156 -3.40 -2.37 3.56
C CYS A 156 -3.70 -1.86 2.15
N HIS A 157 -3.04 -0.80 1.69
CA HIS A 157 -3.36 -0.11 0.44
C HIS A 157 -4.88 0.17 0.31
N THR A 158 -5.58 -0.43 -0.65
CA THR A 158 -7.03 -0.37 -0.83
C THR A 158 -7.75 -1.62 -0.32
N ALA A 159 -7.03 -2.66 0.13
CA ALA A 159 -7.58 -3.87 0.71
C ALA A 159 -7.99 -3.67 2.17
N HIS A 160 -9.13 -4.27 2.51
CA HIS A 160 -9.72 -4.26 3.85
C HIS A 160 -10.12 -5.69 4.21
N ILE A 161 -9.21 -6.43 4.87
CA ILE A 161 -9.33 -7.88 5.07
C ILE A 161 -8.94 -8.27 6.49
N ALA A 162 -9.77 -9.09 7.14
CA ALA A 162 -9.43 -9.68 8.44
C ALA A 162 -8.24 -10.64 8.31
N CYS A 163 -7.23 -10.49 9.15
CA CYS A 163 -6.04 -11.33 9.14
C CYS A 163 -5.80 -11.91 10.54
N LYS A 164 -5.65 -13.23 10.61
CA LYS A 164 -5.36 -13.94 11.85
C LYS A 164 -3.88 -13.80 12.18
N PHE A 165 -3.58 -13.36 13.39
CA PHE A 165 -2.26 -13.43 14.01
C PHE A 165 -2.02 -14.90 14.33
N SER A 166 -1.43 -15.64 13.40
CA SER A 166 -1.26 -17.09 13.53
C SER A 166 -0.26 -17.40 14.63
N GLU A 167 0.87 -16.71 14.61
CA GLU A 167 2.00 -16.91 15.51
C GLU A 167 2.63 -15.55 15.81
N ILE A 168 2.96 -15.31 17.08
CA ILE A 168 3.79 -14.16 17.49
C ILE A 168 5.20 -14.72 17.64
N LEU A 169 6.06 -14.43 16.66
CA LEU A 169 7.36 -15.09 16.53
C LEU A 169 8.37 -14.56 17.55
N GLU A 170 8.43 -13.24 17.68
CA GLU A 170 9.29 -12.57 18.65
C GLU A 170 8.77 -11.18 18.99
N LYS A 171 9.19 -10.67 20.14
CA LYS A 171 9.05 -9.28 20.55
C LYS A 171 10.41 -8.60 20.39
N ILE A 172 10.44 -7.47 19.70
CA ILE A 172 11.65 -6.69 19.47
C ILE A 172 11.60 -5.35 20.20
N ASP A 173 12.76 -4.82 20.54
CA ASP A 173 12.88 -3.45 21.02
C ASP A 173 12.65 -2.48 19.86
N ARG A 174 11.69 -1.56 20.01
CA ARG A 174 11.27 -0.65 18.93
C ARG A 174 12.38 0.29 18.43
N ARG A 175 13.38 0.60 19.26
CA ARG A 175 14.45 1.56 18.91
C ARG A 175 15.63 0.87 18.23
N THR A 176 15.97 -0.33 18.68
CA THR A 176 17.16 -1.07 18.26
C THR A 176 16.88 -2.21 17.29
N GLY A 177 15.62 -2.66 17.21
CA GLY A 177 15.20 -3.81 16.40
C GLY A 177 15.68 -5.16 16.93
N LYS A 178 16.32 -5.21 18.11
CA LYS A 178 16.85 -6.45 18.69
C LYS A 178 15.74 -7.26 19.34
N SER A 179 15.82 -8.58 19.19
CA SER A 179 14.93 -9.52 19.87
C SER A 179 15.07 -9.41 21.38
N VAL A 180 13.94 -9.29 22.06
CA VAL A 180 13.81 -9.19 23.52
C VAL A 180 13.19 -10.47 24.09
N GLU A 181 12.25 -11.08 23.37
CA GLU A 181 11.56 -12.29 23.81
C GLU A 181 11.13 -13.12 22.59
N ASN A 182 11.47 -14.41 22.58
CA ASN A 182 11.05 -15.35 21.54
C ASN A 182 9.72 -16.00 21.91
N ASN A 183 8.81 -16.12 20.95
CA ASN A 183 7.49 -16.74 21.08
C ASN A 183 6.68 -16.24 22.30
N PRO A 184 6.49 -14.91 22.45
CA PRO A 184 5.71 -14.37 23.57
C PRO A 184 4.26 -14.87 23.50
N LYS A 185 3.69 -15.25 24.66
CA LYS A 185 2.29 -15.70 24.72
C LYS A 185 1.30 -14.57 24.39
N PHE A 186 1.63 -13.35 24.80
CA PHE A 186 0.80 -12.16 24.63
C PHE A 186 1.65 -10.91 24.38
N ILE A 187 1.08 -9.93 23.69
CA ILE A 187 1.63 -8.59 23.46
C ILE A 187 0.64 -7.54 23.98
N LYS A 188 1.14 -6.36 24.34
CA LYS A 188 0.34 -5.24 24.85
C LYS A 188 0.79 -3.92 24.24
N SER A 189 0.03 -2.86 24.54
CA SER A 189 0.33 -1.49 24.13
C SER A 189 1.79 -1.09 24.36
N GLY A 190 2.44 -0.59 23.31
CA GLY A 190 3.85 -0.21 23.29
C GLY A 190 4.82 -1.30 22.83
N ASP A 191 4.40 -2.57 22.78
CA ASP A 191 5.23 -3.66 22.28
C ASP A 191 5.39 -3.59 20.75
N ALA A 192 6.52 -4.08 20.25
CA ALA A 192 6.78 -4.23 18.82
C ALA A 192 7.07 -5.70 18.48
N PRO A 193 6.07 -6.52 18.14
CA PRO A 193 6.30 -7.91 17.77
C PRO A 193 6.52 -8.11 16.27
N ILE A 194 7.18 -9.21 15.94
CA ILE A 194 7.15 -9.83 14.62
C ILE A 194 6.05 -10.90 14.63
N VAL A 195 5.05 -10.74 13.77
CA VAL A 195 3.85 -11.57 13.73
C VAL A 195 3.71 -12.22 12.36
N LYS A 196 3.44 -13.53 12.35
CA LYS A 196 2.99 -14.25 11.15
C LYS A 196 1.48 -14.16 11.04
N MET A 197 1.02 -13.63 9.92
CA MET A 197 -0.39 -13.31 9.68
C MET A 197 -0.94 -14.14 8.52
N ILE A 198 -2.19 -14.57 8.65
CA ILE A 198 -2.92 -15.33 7.63
C ILE A 198 -4.18 -14.56 7.26
N PRO A 199 -4.31 -14.08 6.00
CA PRO A 199 -5.54 -13.46 5.52
C PRO A 199 -6.74 -14.41 5.56
N SER A 200 -7.90 -13.94 6.02
CA SER A 200 -9.15 -14.71 6.01
C SER A 200 -9.76 -14.85 4.61
N LYS A 201 -9.34 -13.99 3.68
CA LYS A 201 -9.74 -13.98 2.26
C LYS A 201 -8.48 -13.77 1.41
N PRO A 202 -8.47 -14.20 0.13
CA PRO A 202 -7.35 -13.93 -0.76
C PRO A 202 -6.98 -12.45 -0.75
N MET A 203 -5.70 -12.17 -0.52
CA MET A 203 -5.14 -10.83 -0.36
C MET A 203 -3.80 -10.74 -1.11
N CYS A 204 -3.53 -9.61 -1.75
CA CYS A 204 -2.19 -9.29 -2.27
C CYS A 204 -1.54 -8.26 -1.35
N VAL A 205 -0.33 -8.57 -0.88
CA VAL A 205 0.52 -7.68 -0.09
C VAL A 205 1.97 -7.93 -0.50
N GLU A 206 2.83 -6.97 -0.23
CA GLU A 206 4.22 -7.02 -0.64
C GLU A 206 5.16 -6.72 0.54
N ALA A 207 6.41 -7.17 0.44
CA ALA A 207 7.44 -6.75 1.40
C ALA A 207 7.63 -5.23 1.33
N PHE A 208 7.65 -4.58 2.49
CA PHE A 208 7.80 -3.12 2.60
C PHE A 208 9.07 -2.59 1.91
N THR A 209 10.16 -3.35 1.95
CA THR A 209 11.43 -3.00 1.29
C THR A 209 11.31 -2.96 -0.23
N ASN A 210 10.45 -3.80 -0.80
CA ASN A 210 10.30 -3.95 -2.25
C ASN A 210 9.25 -2.99 -2.78
N TYR A 211 8.06 -2.99 -2.19
CA TYR A 211 6.93 -2.15 -2.59
C TYR A 211 6.32 -1.46 -1.36
N PRO A 212 6.93 -0.35 -0.89
CA PRO A 212 6.53 0.33 0.34
C PRO A 212 5.02 0.63 0.48
N PRO A 213 4.30 1.06 -0.58
CA PRO A 213 2.87 1.35 -0.48
C PRO A 213 1.98 0.11 -0.24
N LEU A 214 2.46 -1.09 -0.57
CA LEU A 214 1.73 -2.36 -0.41
C LEU A 214 2.21 -3.18 0.80
N GLY A 215 3.23 -2.71 1.51
CA GLY A 215 3.83 -3.37 2.67
C GLY A 215 3.59 -2.67 4.00
N ARG A 216 2.78 -1.60 4.03
CA ARG A 216 2.31 -0.95 5.26
C ARG A 216 0.82 -1.15 5.41
N PHE A 217 0.41 -1.45 6.64
CA PHE A 217 -1.00 -1.62 6.97
C PHE A 217 -1.32 -1.00 8.32
N ALA A 218 -2.59 -0.71 8.52
CA ALA A 218 -3.16 -0.40 9.82
C ALA A 218 -3.97 -1.60 10.30
N VAL A 219 -3.83 -1.94 11.57
CA VAL A 219 -4.69 -2.92 12.24
C VAL A 219 -5.82 -2.15 12.89
N ARG A 220 -7.07 -2.54 12.61
CA ARG A 220 -8.25 -1.92 13.19
C ARG A 220 -9.08 -2.91 13.99
N ASP A 221 -9.45 -2.47 15.17
CA ASP A 221 -10.36 -3.16 16.07
C ASP A 221 -11.13 -2.12 16.90
N MET A 222 -12.36 -2.45 17.33
CA MET A 222 -13.21 -1.56 18.13
C MET A 222 -13.34 -0.11 17.57
N ARG A 223 -13.34 0.05 16.24
CA ARG A 223 -13.37 1.34 15.52
C ARG A 223 -12.16 2.26 15.73
N GLN A 224 -11.04 1.72 16.21
CA GLN A 224 -9.78 2.43 16.37
C GLN A 224 -8.63 1.66 15.71
N THR A 225 -7.52 2.35 15.48
CA THR A 225 -6.26 1.71 15.09
C THR A 225 -5.54 1.26 16.36
N VAL A 226 -5.22 -0.04 16.42
CA VAL A 226 -4.67 -0.71 17.61
C VAL A 226 -3.24 -1.18 17.42
#